data_AF-A0A2V4E8A5-F1
#
_entry.id   AF-A0A2V4E8A5-F1
#
_cell.length_a   1.000
_cell.length_b   1.000
_cell.length_c   1.000
_cell.angle_alpha   90.00
_cell.angle_beta   90.00
_cell.angle_gamma   90.00
#
_symmetry.space_group_name_H-M   'P 1'
#
loop_
_entity.id
_entity.type
_entity.pdbx_description
1 polymer ?
#
loop_
_entity_poly.entity_id
_entity_poly.type
_entity_poly.pdbx_seq_one_letter_code
_entity_poly.pdbx_strand_id
1 'polypeptide(L)' 'MKKGLLVILSLLFSFAGYANQCSEYWYKENYKKAFTPCKKDAEQGNAEAQFFLDYMYDDGEGTEQDKQKAFY' A
#
# COMPACT_ATOMS: atom_id res chain seq x y z
N MET A 1 11.18 19.21 -22.06
CA MET A 1 9.85 18.64 -22.33
C MET A 1 9.49 17.38 -21.53
N LYS A 2 10.40 16.72 -20.78
CA LYS A 2 10.07 15.50 -20.00
C LYS A 2 9.78 15.72 -18.51
N LYS A 3 10.12 16.89 -17.95
CA LYS A 3 9.90 17.19 -16.52
C LYS A 3 8.50 17.71 -16.21
N GLY A 4 7.85 18.40 -17.16
CA GLY A 4 6.50 18.95 -16.98
C GLY A 4 5.38 17.91 -17.03
N LEU A 5 5.56 16.81 -17.77
CA LEU A 5 4.55 15.75 -17.88
C LEU A 5 4.36 14.96 -16.57
N LEU A 6 5.43 14.82 -15.77
CA LEU A 6 5.40 14.16 -14.46
C LEU A 6 4.59 14.96 -13.41
N VAL A 7 4.61 16.29 -13.49
CA VAL A 7 3.92 17.17 -12.53
C VAL A 7 2.41 17.27 -12.82
N ILE A 8 2.01 17.09 -14.09
CA ILE A 8 0.59 17.14 -14.47
C ILE A 8 -0.15 15.86 -14.05
N LEU A 9 0.53 14.70 -14.00
CA LEU A 9 -0.08 13.45 -13.50
C LEU A 9 -0.36 13.49 -11.99
N SER A 10 0.41 14.25 -11.21
CA SER A 10 0.16 14.45 -9.78
C SER A 10 -1.06 15.33 -9.46
N LEU A 11 -1.61 16.08 -10.42
CA LEU A 11 -2.74 16.97 -10.18
C LEU A 11 -4.12 16.30 -10.38
N LEU A 12 -4.19 15.14 -11.05
CA LEU A 12 -5.42 14.35 -11.17
C LEU A 12 -5.72 13.48 -9.94
N PHE A 13 -4.78 13.36 -9.00
CA PHE A 13 -4.99 12.67 -7.72
C PHE A 13 -5.75 13.49 -6.68
N SER A 14 -6.17 14.72 -7.00
CA SER A 14 -6.97 15.56 -6.11
C SER A 14 -8.46 15.19 -6.05
N PHE A 15 -8.88 14.12 -6.74
CA PHE A 15 -10.25 13.58 -6.69
C PHE A 15 -10.31 12.05 -6.46
N ALA A 16 -9.23 11.40 -6.06
CA ALA A 16 -9.24 9.96 -5.78
C ALA A 16 -9.54 9.68 -4.30
N GLY A 17 -10.76 10.01 -3.87
CA GLY A 17 -11.31 9.52 -2.59
C GLY A 17 -11.75 8.06 -2.63
N TYR A 18 -11.17 7.24 -3.52
CA TYR A 18 -11.61 5.87 -3.80
C TYR A 18 -10.34 5.00 -3.88
N ALA A 19 -10.14 4.13 -2.89
CA ALA A 19 -9.21 3.01 -2.83
C ALA A 19 -7.80 3.18 -3.48
N ASN A 20 -6.73 3.19 -2.68
CA ASN A 20 -5.37 3.02 -3.19
C ASN A 20 -5.12 1.56 -3.63
N GLN A 21 -4.05 1.32 -4.40
CA GLN A 21 -3.71 -0.02 -4.89
C GLN A 21 -3.55 -1.06 -3.77
N CYS A 22 -3.10 -0.61 -2.59
CA CYS A 22 -3.01 -1.45 -1.40
C CYS A 22 -4.39 -2.02 -1.02
N SER A 23 -5.37 -1.14 -0.76
CA SER A 23 -6.74 -1.52 -0.44
C SER A 23 -7.41 -2.33 -1.55
N GLU A 24 -7.20 -1.98 -2.83
CA GLU A 24 -7.78 -2.73 -3.95
C GLU A 24 -7.31 -4.18 -4.03
N TYR A 25 -6.03 -4.44 -3.80
CA TYR A 25 -5.49 -5.81 -3.79
C TYR A 25 -5.83 -6.53 -2.49
N TRP A 26 -5.83 -5.82 -1.36
CA TRP A 26 -6.20 -6.34 -0.05
C TRP A 26 -7.61 -6.92 -0.03
N TYR A 27 -8.62 -6.14 -0.43
CA TYR A 27 -10.02 -6.60 -0.46
C TYR A 27 -10.30 -7.68 -1.51
N LYS A 28 -9.33 -7.96 -2.40
CA LYS A 28 -9.34 -9.10 -3.32
C LYS A 28 -8.53 -10.29 -2.81
N GLU A 29 -8.08 -10.25 -1.56
CA GLU A 29 -7.21 -11.26 -0.92
C GLU A 29 -5.94 -11.56 -1.73
N ASN A 30 -5.48 -10.61 -2.55
CA ASN A 30 -4.26 -10.75 -3.33
C ASN A 30 -3.08 -10.17 -2.57
N TYR A 31 -2.78 -10.75 -1.41
CA TYR A 31 -1.79 -10.24 -0.46
C TYR A 31 -0.41 -10.06 -1.10
N LYS A 32 -0.01 -10.98 -1.99
CA LYS A 32 1.26 -10.87 -2.72
C LYS A 32 1.36 -9.61 -3.58
N LYS A 33 0.26 -9.17 -4.20
CA LYS A 33 0.22 -7.90 -4.94
C LYS A 33 -0.03 -6.70 -4.02
N ALA A 34 -0.71 -6.89 -2.90
CA ALA A 34 -0.97 -5.86 -1.90
C ALA A 34 0.30 -5.45 -1.13
N PHE A 35 1.23 -6.38 -0.91
CA PHE A 35 2.40 -6.16 -0.04
C PHE A 35 3.20 -4.88 -0.38
N THR A 36 3.67 -4.75 -1.62
CA THR A 36 4.49 -3.61 -2.05
C THR A 36 3.76 -2.25 -1.94
N PRO A 37 2.53 -2.07 -2.49
CA PRO A 37 1.81 -0.82 -2.33
C PRO A 37 1.43 -0.54 -0.87
N CYS A 38 1.04 -1.56 -0.09
CA CYS A 38 0.75 -1.37 1.34
C CYS A 38 1.97 -0.93 2.12
N LYS A 39 3.14 -1.52 1.86
CA LYS A 39 4.40 -1.08 2.47
C LYS A 39 4.71 0.38 2.17
N LYS A 40 4.58 0.79 0.91
CA LYS A 40 4.82 2.18 0.49
C LYS A 40 3.84 3.16 1.16
N ASP A 41 2.57 2.79 1.28
CA ASP A 41 1.55 3.65 1.88
C ASP A 41 1.68 3.69 3.41
N ALA A 42 2.06 2.56 4.03
CA ALA A 42 2.38 2.49 5.45
C ALA A 42 3.58 3.38 5.82
N GLU A 43 4.65 3.39 5.00
CA GLU A 43 5.81 4.29 5.16
C GLU A 43 5.44 5.79 5.03
N GLN A 44 4.30 6.11 4.40
CA GLN A 44 3.75 7.46 4.34
C GLN A 44 2.79 7.79 5.51
N GLY A 45 2.62 6.87 6.46
CA GLY A 45 1.74 7.04 7.63
C GLY A 45 0.26 6.75 7.35
N ASN A 46 -0.07 6.02 6.28
CA ASN A 46 -1.44 5.56 6.06
C ASN A 46 -1.79 4.43 7.05
N ALA A 47 -2.66 4.73 8.02
CA ALA A 47 -3.05 3.80 9.08
C ALA A 47 -3.71 2.51 8.57
N GLU A 48 -4.50 2.56 7.49
CA GLU A 48 -5.12 1.37 6.91
C GLU A 48 -4.05 0.45 6.30
N ALA A 49 -3.10 1.03 5.56
CA ALA A 49 -1.99 0.29 4.98
C ALA A 49 -1.02 -0.28 6.04
N GLN A 50 -0.82 0.44 7.16
CA GLN A 50 -0.08 -0.08 8.32
C GLN A 50 -0.73 -1.35 8.87
N PHE A 51 -2.05 -1.31 9.11
CA PHE A 51 -2.81 -2.48 9.56
C PHE A 51 -2.74 -3.65 8.58
N PHE A 52 -2.88 -3.40 7.27
CA PHE A 52 -2.76 -4.45 6.26
C PHE A 52 -1.36 -5.07 6.22
N LEU A 53 -0.31 -4.25 6.33
CA LEU A 53 1.07 -4.73 6.34
C LEU A 53 1.37 -5.53 7.61
N ASP A 54 0.84 -5.11 8.76
CA ASP A 54 0.95 -5.80 10.03
C ASP A 54 0.41 -7.23 9.94
N TYR A 55 -0.82 -7.38 9.42
CA TYR A 55 -1.43 -8.69 9.18
C TYR A 55 -0.62 -9.56 8.21
N MET A 56 -0.14 -9.00 7.09
CA MET A 56 0.67 -9.77 6.13
C MET A 56 1.95 -10.32 6.77
N TYR A 57 2.56 -9.56 7.68
CA TYR A 57 3.72 -10.03 8.45
C TYR A 57 3.36 -11.00 9.57
N ASP A 58 2.22 -10.81 10.26
CA ASP A 58 1.80 -11.69 11.36
C ASP A 58 1.39 -13.09 10.86
N ASP A 59 0.71 -13.15 9.72
CA ASP A 59 0.20 -14.40 9.13
C ASP A 59 1.10 -14.98 8.03
N GLY A 60 2.06 -14.19 7.51
CA GLY A 60 2.88 -14.60 6.37
C GLY A 60 2.10 -14.66 5.06
N GLU A 61 1.10 -13.79 4.91
CA GLU A 61 0.28 -13.69 3.72
C GLU A 61 0.92 -12.72 2.71
N GLY A 62 1.21 -13.21 1.50
CA GLY A 62 1.85 -12.40 0.46
C GLY A 62 3.34 -12.06 0.69
N THR A 63 3.89 -12.38 1.86
CA THR A 63 5.28 -12.26 2.29
C THR A 63 5.64 -13.43 3.22
N GLU A 64 6.91 -13.58 3.60
CA GLU A 64 7.26 -14.48 4.72
C GLU A 64 6.75 -13.90 6.04
N GLN A 65 6.29 -14.77 6.94
CA GLN A 65 5.87 -14.41 8.29
C GLN A 65 7.05 -13.80 9.06
N ASP A 66 6.86 -12.61 9.60
CA ASP A 66 7.86 -11.88 10.37
C ASP A 66 7.18 -10.98 11.41
N LYS A 67 6.80 -11.57 12.54
CA LYS A 67 6.16 -10.88 13.66
C LYS A 67 6.99 -9.74 14.23
N GLN A 68 8.30 -9.68 13.96
CA GLN A 68 9.14 -8.56 14.39
C GLN A 68 8.97 -7.32 13.50
N LYS A 69 8.44 -7.48 12.29
CA LYS A 69 8.09 -6.38 11.38
C LYS A 69 6.63 -5.96 11.49
N ALA A 70 5.82 -6.73 12.21
CA ALA A 70 4.45 -6.42 12.61
C ALA A 70 4.41 -5.42 13.79
N PHE A 71 4.95 -4.21 13.58
CA PHE A 71 4.95 -3.11 14.56
C PHE A 71 4.75 -1.74 13.89
N TYR A 72 3.90 -1.68 12.86
CA TYR A 72 3.58 -0.43 12.17
C TYR A 72 2.44 0.35 12.80
#